data_AF-A0AB37J8Q5-F1
#
_entry.id   AF-A0AB37J8Q5-F1
#
_cell.length_a   1.000
_cell.length_b   1.000
_cell.length_c   1.000
_cell.angle_alpha   90.00
_cell.angle_beta   90.00
_cell.angle_gamma   90.00
#
_symmetry.space_group_name_H-M   'P 1'
#
loop_
_entity.id
_entity.type
_entity.pdbx_description
1 polymer ?
#
loop_
_entity_poly.entity_id
_entity_poly.type
_entity_poly.pdbx_seq_one_letter_code
_entity_poly.pdbx_strand_id
1 'polypeptide(L)'
;MAYLTSKTAGGKRYFYLAQYTGKEEYTTCRYKYLYSFGNERVALERLSLWALDRTFIPEELKELGISLEDVKKYKEKVVQLLKKVS
;
A
#
# COMPACT_ATOMS: atom_id res chain seq x y z
N MET A 1 12.62 -1.12 1.30
CA MET A 1 11.42 -1.82 1.81
C MET A 1 10.22 -0.92 1.65
N ALA A 2 9.21 -1.39 0.90
CA ALA A 2 7.94 -0.70 0.75
C ALA A 2 6.91 -1.31 1.71
N TYR A 3 6.09 -0.48 2.34
CA TYR A 3 5.13 -0.90 3.35
C TYR A 3 3.77 -0.24 3.12
N LEU A 4 2.72 -1.00 3.42
CA LEU A 4 1.35 -0.51 3.39
C LEU A 4 1.08 0.34 4.63
N THR A 5 0.66 1.58 4.42
CA THR A 5 0.19 2.48 5.47
C THR A 5 -1.29 2.80 5.26
N SER A 6 -2.02 2.96 6.35
CA SER A 6 -3.43 3.36 6.32
C SER A 6 -3.59 4.67 7.07
N LYS A 7 -4.25 5.65 6.46
CA LYS A 7 -4.59 6.93 7.08
C LYS A 7 -6.10 7.06 7.17
N THR A 8 -6.61 7.36 8.36
CA THR A 8 -8.03 7.68 8.53
C THR A 8 -8.21 9.18 8.35
N ALA A 9 -9.10 9.58 7.44
CA ALA A 9 -9.45 10.97 7.21
C ALA A 9 -10.97 11.09 7.07
N GLY A 10 -11.60 11.91 7.93
CA GLY A 10 -13.04 12.19 7.86
C GLY A 10 -13.94 10.94 7.94
N GLY A 11 -13.59 9.96 8.77
CA GLY A 11 -14.35 8.71 8.91
C GLY A 11 -14.12 7.67 7.81
N LYS A 12 -13.29 7.96 6.81
CA LYS A 12 -12.89 7.02 5.76
C LYS A 12 -11.45 6.58 5.93
N ARG A 13 -11.17 5.30 5.68
CA ARG A 13 -9.82 4.75 5.74
C ARG A 13 -9.21 4.68 4.35
N TYR A 14 -8.10 5.37 4.19
CA TYR A 14 -7.34 5.42 2.95
C TYR A 14 -6.07 4.61 3.08
N PHE A 15 -5.73 3.85 2.05
CA PHE A 15 -4.54 3.04 2.00
C PHE A 15 -3.52 3.63 1.02
N TYR A 16 -2.26 3.59 1.44
CA TYR A 16 -1.13 4.08 0.66
C TYR A 16 0.02 3.09 0.75
N LEU A 17 0.79 3.01 -0.31
CA LEU A 17 2.05 2.30 -0.34
C LEU A 17 3.15 3.34 -0.21
N ALA A 18 3.89 3.26 0.89
CA ALA A 18 5.01 4.15 1.16
C ALA A 18 6.30 3.35 1.15
N GLN A 19 7.36 3.92 0.59
CA GLN A 19 8.69 3.36 0.68
C GLN A 19 9.55 4.24 1.55
N TYR A 20 10.31 3.58 2.41
CA TYR A 20 11.38 4.22 3.15
C TYR A 20 12.54 4.49 2.19
N THR A 21 12.80 5.75 1.87
CA THR A 21 13.89 6.15 0.95
C THR A 21 15.18 6.52 1.69
N GLY A 22 15.21 6.33 3.01
CA GLY A 22 16.34 6.64 3.86
C GLY A 22 16.06 7.76 4.88
N LYS A 23 17.10 8.06 5.67
CA LYS A 23 17.14 9.14 6.66
C LYS A 23 18.20 10.12 6.18
N GLU A 24 17.84 11.37 5.90
CA GLU A 24 18.82 12.46 5.88
C GLU A 24 19.07 12.86 7.34
N GLU A 25 20.33 13.10 7.68
CA GLU A 25 20.87 13.27 9.05
C GLU A 25 20.19 14.41 9.85
N TYR A 26 19.43 15.30 9.19
CA TYR A 26 18.87 16.51 9.78
C TYR A 26 17.37 16.74 9.58
N THR A 27 16.62 15.90 8.86
CA THR A 27 15.17 16.11 8.73
C THR A 27 14.41 14.80 8.56
N THR A 28 13.35 14.66 9.36
CA THR A 28 12.28 13.65 9.40
C THR A 28 12.31 12.63 8.25
N CYS A 29 12.48 11.35 8.59
CA CYS A 29 12.41 10.17 7.71
C CYS A 29 11.62 10.43 6.41
N ARG A 30 12.29 10.43 5.25
CA ARG A 30 11.63 10.59 3.97
C ARG A 30 10.92 9.29 3.61
N TYR A 31 9.61 9.32 3.79
CA TYR A 31 8.71 8.31 3.26
C TYR A 31 8.16 8.82 1.94
N LYS A 32 8.57 8.19 0.83
CA LYS A 32 7.98 8.48 -0.48
C LYS A 32 6.70 7.68 -0.60
N TYR A 33 5.57 8.37 -0.69
CA TYR A 33 4.31 7.75 -1.06
C TYR A 33 4.40 7.40 -2.54
N LEU A 34 4.46 6.11 -2.84
CA LEU A 34 4.58 5.61 -4.19
C LEU A 34 3.22 5.42 -4.83
N TYR A 35 2.24 5.02 -4.03
CA TYR A 35 0.94 4.71 -4.56
C TYR A 35 -0.17 4.99 -3.57
N SER A 36 -1.22 5.67 -4.03
CA SER A 36 -2.47 5.80 -3.29
C SER A 36 -3.43 4.73 -3.79
N PHE A 37 -3.79 3.79 -2.92
CA PHE A 37 -4.84 2.82 -3.22
C PHE A 37 -6.24 3.43 -3.12
N GLY A 38 -6.37 4.51 -2.35
CA GLY A 38 -7.65 5.18 -2.10
C GLY A 38 -8.37 4.55 -0.92
N ASN A 39 -9.70 4.59 -0.94
CA ASN A 39 -10.52 3.98 0.11
C ASN A 39 -10.31 2.47 0.21
N GLU A 40 -10.59 1.90 1.36
CA GLU A 40 -10.64 0.45 1.65
C GLU A 40 -11.17 -0.41 0.50
N ARG A 41 -12.34 -0.06 -0.04
CA ARG A 41 -13.00 -0.82 -1.13
C ARG A 41 -12.15 -0.83 -2.41
N VAL A 42 -11.68 0.36 -2.80
CA VAL A 42 -10.81 0.56 -3.99
C VAL A 42 -9.46 -0.11 -3.79
N ALA A 43 -8.92 -0.08 -2.57
CA ALA A 43 -7.67 -0.74 -2.23
C ALA A 43 -7.78 -2.26 -2.39
N LEU A 44 -8.89 -2.86 -1.94
CA LEU A 44 -9.12 -4.28 -2.03
C LEU A 44 -9.33 -4.75 -3.48
N GLU A 45 -10.06 -3.95 -4.28
CA GLU A 45 -10.22 -4.19 -5.72
C GLU A 45 -8.87 -4.11 -6.45
N ARG A 46 -8.10 -3.03 -6.25
CA ARG A 46 -6.78 -2.87 -6.86
C ARG A 46 -5.80 -3.97 -6.45
N LEU A 47 -5.75 -4.33 -5.17
CA LEU A 47 -4.89 -5.42 -4.69
C LEU A 47 -5.34 -6.78 -5.25
N SER A 48 -6.64 -6.98 -5.50
CA SER A 48 -7.12 -8.19 -6.17
C SER A 48 -6.74 -8.20 -7.65
N LEU A 49 -6.82 -7.06 -8.33
CA LEU A 49 -6.32 -6.90 -9.70
C LEU A 49 -4.82 -7.14 -9.78
N TRP A 50 -4.03 -6.62 -8.83
CA TRP A 50 -2.59 -6.84 -8.80
C TRP A 50 -2.22 -8.29 -8.51
N ALA A 51 -3.03 -8.99 -7.71
CA ALA A 51 -2.85 -10.40 -7.44
C ALA A 51 -3.18 -11.30 -8.64
N LEU A 52 -4.07 -10.82 -9.53
CA LEU A 52 -4.41 -11.48 -10.79
C LEU A 52 -3.41 -11.15 -11.89
N ASP A 53 -3.10 -9.86 -12.05
CA ASP A 53 -2.27 -9.33 -13.12
C ASP A 53 -1.24 -8.33 -12.59
N ARG A 54 0.03 -8.72 -12.70
CA ARG A 54 1.19 -7.87 -12.39
C ARG A 54 1.29 -6.64 -13.33
N THR A 55 0.51 -6.60 -14.40
CA THR A 55 0.46 -5.47 -15.35
C THR A 55 -0.14 -4.23 -14.70
N PHE A 56 -1.10 -4.40 -13.78
CA PHE A 56 -1.72 -3.28 -13.05
C PHE A 56 -0.83 -2.67 -11.98
N ILE A 57 0.30 -3.31 -11.67
CA ILE A 57 1.27 -2.82 -10.69
C ILE A 57 2.07 -1.67 -11.35
N PRO A 58 2.04 -0.45 -10.77
CA PRO A 58 2.89 0.67 -11.18
C PRO A 58 4.35 0.26 -11.35
N GLU A 59 5.03 0.84 -12.34
CA GLU A 59 6.45 0.58 -12.59
C GLU A 59 7.30 0.88 -11.35
N GLU A 60 7.00 1.96 -10.60
CA GLU A 60 7.69 2.27 -9.33
C GLU A 60 7.66 1.12 -8.32
N LEU A 61 6.61 0.28 -8.32
CA LEU A 61 6.49 -0.87 -7.43
C LEU A 61 7.17 -2.11 -7.99
N LYS A 62 7.23 -2.25 -9.32
CA LYS A 62 8.03 -3.28 -9.98
C LYS A 62 9.52 -3.03 -9.78
N GLU A 63 9.96 -1.77 -9.90
CA GLU A 63 11.34 -1.34 -9.62
C GLU A 63 11.77 -1.61 -8.17
N LEU A 64 10.80 -1.68 -7.25
CA LEU A 64 11.04 -2.02 -5.85
C LEU A 64 11.09 -3.51 -5.56
N GLY A 65 10.83 -4.34 -6.56
CA GLY A 65 10.78 -5.78 -6.39
C GLY A 65 9.57 -6.24 -5.57
N ILE A 66 8.45 -5.48 -5.58
CA ILE A 66 7.21 -5.95 -4.95
C ILE A 66 6.75 -7.21 -5.66
N SER A 67 6.81 -8.32 -4.92
CA SER A 67 6.37 -9.61 -5.42
C SER A 67 4.87 -9.80 -5.22
N LEU A 68 4.26 -10.70 -5.97
CA LEU A 68 2.85 -11.07 -5.81
C LEU A 68 2.52 -11.51 -4.36
N GLU A 69 3.51 -12.07 -3.66
CA GLU A 69 3.41 -12.44 -2.25
C GLU A 69 3.23 -11.22 -1.33
N ASP A 70 3.95 -10.12 -1.58
CA ASP A 70 3.76 -8.86 -0.86
C ASP A 70 2.39 -8.27 -1.15
N VAL A 71 1.92 -8.33 -2.41
CA VAL A 71 0.58 -7.90 -2.79
C VAL A 71 -0.49 -8.71 -2.04
N LYS A 72 -0.33 -10.04 -1.95
CA LYS A 72 -1.22 -10.91 -1.15
C LYS A 72 -1.19 -10.53 0.33
N LYS A 73 -0.01 -10.29 0.91
CA LYS A 73 0.14 -9.81 2.30
C LYS A 73 -0.56 -8.48 2.52
N TYR A 74 -0.44 -7.53 1.58
CA TYR A 74 -1.14 -6.24 1.66
C TYR A 74 -2.65 -6.45 1.61
N LYS A 75 -3.15 -7.29 0.70
CA LYS A 75 -4.58 -7.63 0.60
C LYS A 75 -5.09 -8.21 1.92
N GLU A 76 -4.39 -9.19 2.47
CA GLU A 76 -4.78 -9.82 3.73
C GLU A 76 -4.78 -8.81 4.90
N LYS A 77 -3.79 -7.92 4.95
CA LYS A 77 -3.72 -6.85 5.95
C LYS A 77 -4.88 -5.86 5.82
N VAL A 78 -5.27 -5.49 4.59
CA VAL A 78 -6.45 -4.64 4.34
C VAL A 78 -7.72 -5.36 4.80
N VAL A 79 -7.89 -6.65 4.46
CA VAL A 79 -9.05 -7.46 4.87
C VAL A 79 -9.13 -7.59 6.39
N GLN A 80 -8.02 -7.82 7.09
CA GLN A 80 -8.01 -7.86 8.55
C GLN A 80 -8.35 -6.51 9.17
N LEU A 81 -7.83 -5.41 8.62
CA LEU A 81 -8.15 -4.06 9.07
C LEU A 81 -9.61 -3.69 8.83
N LEU A 82 -10.23 -4.23 7.78
CA LEU A 82 -11.66 -4.10 7.51
C LEU A 82 -12.50 -4.92 8.50
N LYS A 83 -12.15 -6.19 8.72
CA LYS A 83 -12.86 -7.07 9.67
C LYS A 83 -12.83 -6.55 11.12
N LYS A 84 -11.76 -5.86 11.53
CA LYS A 84 -11.66 -5.26 12.87
C LYS A 84 -12.55 -4.04 13.10
N VAL A 85 -13.16 -3.49 12.05
CA VAL A 85 -14.04 -2.30 12.13
C VAL A 85 -15.53 -2.69 12.07
N SER A 86 -15.84 -3.98 11.89
CA SER A 86 -17.22 -4.53 11.95
C SER A 86 -17.59 -5.03 13.35
#